data_AF-A0A6B2SU04-F1
#
_entry.id   AF-A0A6B2SU04-F1
#
_cell.length_a   1.000
_cell.length_b   1.000
_cell.length_c   1.000
_cell.angle_alpha   90.00
_cell.angle_beta   90.00
_cell.angle_gamma   90.00
#
_symmetry.space_group_name_H-M   'P 1'
#
loop_
_entity.id
_entity.type
_entity.pdbx_description
1 polymer ?
#
loop_
_entity_poly.entity_id
_entity_poly.type
_entity_poly.pdbx_seq_one_letter_code
_entity_poly.pdbx_strand_id
1 'polypeptide(L)'
;MTQQGVRWTADQVLALAPDAPSRKAGSKLGVAGPWSEAGSTGEGAVWGLCKGSGSKPYQTIVDIADVAGPAYKCSCPSRKFPCKHALGLLLVWAGSDGTVPDGGEPPAWAEEWLAARRKRADGKQSPPATPSAPADPEAARRRAEKRAERITAGTTELEQRLSDLLRGGTASAEQMGYGLWEETAARMVDAQAPGLAARVRELGAVPSSGPGWPVRLLEECALLHLLDQGWLHRDRLPDGLAATVRSRVGLPAQAEGPPVRDHWVVLAQYDTADSRLTTRRIWLYGTESGRTALLLSYGAAGRAPALALP
;
A
#
# COMPACT_ATOMS: atom_id res chain seq x y z
N MET A 1 0.62 16.79 23.77
CA MET A 1 0.52 18.01 22.93
C MET A 1 0.56 17.56 21.49
N THR A 2 -0.61 17.47 20.86
CA THR A 2 -0.77 17.10 19.45
C THR A 2 -0.25 18.24 18.58
N GLN A 3 0.65 17.95 17.64
CA GLN A 3 1.15 18.92 16.65
C GLN A 3 0.04 19.25 15.63
N GLN A 4 -0.98 20.00 16.06
CA GLN A 4 -1.99 20.58 15.19
C GLN A 4 -1.47 21.93 14.66
N GLY A 5 -1.41 22.08 13.33
CA GLY A 5 -1.29 23.38 12.68
C GLY A 5 0.10 23.92 12.35
N VAL A 6 1.18 23.12 12.42
CA VAL A 6 2.51 23.61 11.97
C VAL A 6 2.62 23.52 10.45
N ARG A 7 2.83 24.66 9.78
CA ARG A 7 3.16 24.71 8.35
C ARG A 7 4.34 23.79 8.05
N TRP A 8 4.22 22.98 7.00
CA TRP A 8 5.32 22.11 6.60
C TRP A 8 6.48 22.90 6.01
N THR A 9 7.67 22.35 6.11
CA THR A 9 8.84 22.84 5.39
C THR A 9 8.79 22.44 3.92
N ALA A 10 9.47 23.19 3.05
CA ALA A 10 9.55 22.85 1.63
C ALA A 10 10.13 21.43 1.41
N ASP A 11 11.13 21.02 2.20
CA ASP A 11 11.74 19.69 2.11
C ASP A 11 10.75 18.57 2.45
N GLN A 12 9.91 18.76 3.49
CA GLN A 12 8.84 17.82 3.83
C GLN A 12 7.85 17.67 2.66
N VAL A 13 7.52 18.77 1.96
CA VAL A 13 6.63 18.70 0.79
C VAL A 13 7.30 17.98 -0.39
N LEU A 14 8.57 18.27 -0.68
CA LEU A 14 9.30 17.66 -1.81
C LEU A 14 9.59 16.17 -1.61
N ALA A 15 9.64 15.71 -0.36
CA ALA A 15 9.74 14.29 -0.01
C ALA A 15 8.48 13.49 -0.42
N LEU A 16 7.31 14.14 -0.56
CA LEU A 16 6.06 13.50 -0.99
C LEU A 16 6.00 13.24 -2.50
N ALA A 17 6.92 13.79 -3.28
CA ALA A 17 6.86 13.69 -4.73
C ALA A 17 7.02 12.24 -5.21
N PRO A 18 6.12 11.72 -6.07
CA PRO A 18 6.17 10.32 -6.51
C PRO A 18 7.36 10.02 -7.43
N ASP A 19 7.94 11.05 -8.05
CA ASP A 19 9.15 10.96 -8.86
C ASP A 19 9.81 12.34 -9.04
N ALA A 20 11.05 12.35 -9.54
CA ALA A 20 11.82 13.57 -9.79
C ALA A 20 11.16 14.55 -10.79
N PRO A 21 10.54 14.09 -11.90
CA PRO A 21 9.77 14.97 -12.78
C PRO A 21 8.60 15.68 -12.08
N SER A 22 7.86 14.98 -11.23
CA SER A 22 6.75 15.54 -10.45
C SER A 22 7.24 16.54 -9.41
N ARG A 23 8.37 16.25 -8.75
CA ARG A 23 9.05 17.19 -7.85
C ARG A 23 9.41 18.49 -8.56
N LYS A 24 10.06 18.41 -9.72
CA LYS A 24 10.45 19.57 -10.54
C LYS A 24 9.23 20.35 -11.03
N ALA A 25 8.18 19.65 -11.47
CA ALA A 25 6.95 20.27 -11.96
C ALA A 25 6.14 20.95 -10.84
N GLY A 26 6.09 20.33 -9.66
CA GLY A 26 5.42 20.90 -8.47
C GLY A 26 6.15 22.13 -7.94
N SER A 27 7.49 22.10 -7.91
CA SER A 27 8.32 23.24 -7.49
C SER A 27 8.05 24.49 -8.34
N LYS A 28 7.83 24.33 -9.65
CA LYS A 28 7.45 25.45 -10.55
C LYS A 28 6.09 26.07 -10.22
N LEU A 29 5.21 25.33 -9.56
CA LEU A 29 3.90 25.79 -9.11
C LEU A 29 3.93 26.25 -7.64
N GLY A 30 5.07 26.14 -6.95
CA GLY A 30 5.27 26.57 -5.56
C GLY A 30 5.47 28.08 -5.41
N VAL A 31 4.75 28.89 -6.20
CA VAL A 31 4.80 30.36 -6.20
C VAL A 31 3.37 30.89 -6.24
N ALA A 32 3.14 32.13 -5.82
CA ALA A 32 1.78 32.69 -5.71
C ALA A 32 1.00 32.78 -7.03
N GLY A 33 1.66 33.19 -8.11
CA GLY A 33 1.03 33.57 -9.38
C GLY A 33 -0.01 32.61 -9.99
N PRO A 34 0.21 31.28 -10.07
CA PRO A 34 -0.77 30.36 -10.63
C PRO A 34 -1.97 30.06 -9.73
N TRP A 35 -2.00 30.55 -8.47
CA TRP A 35 -3.04 30.20 -7.51
C TRP A 35 -4.03 31.33 -7.28
N SER A 36 -5.31 30.96 -7.19
CA SER A 36 -6.40 31.84 -6.76
C SER A 36 -7.32 31.09 -5.80
N GLU A 37 -8.12 31.82 -5.03
CA GLU A 37 -9.06 31.25 -4.05
C GLU A 37 -8.41 30.19 -3.15
N ALA A 38 -7.15 30.41 -2.79
CA ALA A 38 -6.41 29.51 -1.93
C ALA A 38 -6.70 29.83 -0.46
N GLY A 39 -6.65 28.81 0.38
CA GLY A 39 -6.89 28.95 1.81
C GLY A 39 -6.56 27.68 2.54
N SER A 40 -6.48 27.79 3.87
CA SER A 40 -6.32 26.65 4.75
C SER A 40 -7.17 26.79 6.01
N THR A 41 -7.53 25.66 6.61
CA THR A 41 -8.17 25.62 7.93
C THR A 41 -7.12 25.33 9.01
N GLY A 42 -7.39 25.77 10.24
CA GLY A 42 -6.60 25.35 11.41
C GLY A 42 -6.65 23.84 11.67
N GLU A 43 -7.63 23.14 11.10
CA GLU A 43 -7.79 21.69 11.13
C GLU A 43 -6.92 20.97 10.08
N GLY A 44 -6.12 21.66 9.27
CA GLY A 44 -5.19 21.01 8.32
C GLY A 44 -5.80 20.66 6.96
N ALA A 45 -6.87 21.33 6.54
CA ALA A 45 -7.27 21.32 5.13
C ALA A 45 -6.60 22.48 4.40
N VAL A 46 -6.14 22.25 3.16
CA VAL A 46 -5.53 23.26 2.28
C VAL A 46 -6.18 23.14 0.91
N TRP A 47 -6.60 24.25 0.31
CA TRP A 47 -7.22 24.25 -1.02
C TRP A 47 -6.73 25.41 -1.87
N GLY A 48 -6.95 25.30 -3.18
CA GLY A 48 -6.73 26.39 -4.12
C GLY A 48 -7.10 26.02 -5.55
N LEU A 49 -7.30 27.05 -6.36
CA LEU A 49 -7.52 26.95 -7.80
C LEU A 49 -6.21 27.22 -8.54
N CYS A 50 -5.67 26.22 -9.22
CA CYS A 50 -4.47 26.40 -10.03
C CYS A 50 -4.84 26.72 -11.48
N LYS A 51 -4.33 27.83 -12.01
CA LYS A 51 -4.44 28.15 -13.44
C LYS A 51 -3.72 27.10 -14.27
N GLY A 52 -4.48 26.39 -15.11
CA GLY A 52 -3.99 25.35 -16.00
C GLY A 52 -3.98 25.77 -17.46
N SER A 53 -3.71 24.82 -18.36
CA SER A 53 -3.79 25.01 -19.81
C SER A 53 -5.22 24.98 -20.36
N GLY A 54 -6.22 24.66 -19.53
CA GLY A 54 -7.63 24.63 -19.90
C GLY A 54 -8.38 25.91 -19.50
N SER A 55 -9.66 26.01 -19.91
CA SER A 55 -10.53 27.14 -19.61
C SER A 55 -11.00 27.22 -18.15
N LYS A 56 -10.95 26.11 -17.41
CA LYS A 56 -11.29 26.05 -15.98
C LYS A 56 -10.03 25.77 -15.15
N PRO A 57 -9.78 26.51 -14.06
CA PRO A 57 -8.66 26.22 -13.17
C PRO A 57 -8.86 24.87 -12.46
N TYR A 58 -7.75 24.22 -12.10
CA TYR A 58 -7.78 22.94 -11.40
C TYR A 58 -8.06 23.15 -9.90
N GLN A 59 -9.20 22.62 -9.45
CA GLN A 59 -9.55 22.52 -8.04
C GLN A 59 -8.60 21.53 -7.36
N THR A 60 -7.82 22.00 -6.40
CA THR A 60 -6.85 21.19 -5.65
C THR A 60 -7.16 21.30 -4.17
N ILE A 61 -7.24 20.15 -3.49
CA ILE A 61 -7.49 20.01 -2.06
C ILE A 61 -6.45 19.05 -1.50
N VAL A 62 -5.89 19.40 -0.34
CA VAL A 62 -5.06 18.55 0.48
C VAL A 62 -5.62 18.54 1.89
N ASP A 63 -5.78 17.36 2.46
CA ASP A 63 -6.12 17.17 3.87
C ASP A 63 -4.89 16.55 4.54
N ILE A 64 -4.19 17.33 5.37
CA ILE A 64 -2.95 16.95 6.04
C ILE A 64 -3.18 16.45 7.48
N ALA A 65 -4.41 16.49 7.98
CA ALA A 65 -4.72 16.13 9.37
C ALA A 65 -5.11 14.66 9.58
N ASP A 66 -5.19 13.88 8.51
CA ASP A 66 -5.51 12.45 8.62
C ASP A 66 -4.36 11.66 9.26
N VAL A 67 -4.73 10.86 10.25
CA VAL A 67 -3.85 9.94 10.98
C VAL A 67 -3.17 8.93 10.03
N ALA A 68 -3.84 8.60 8.91
CA ALA A 68 -3.36 7.75 7.83
C ALA A 68 -2.46 8.49 6.80
N GLY A 69 -2.10 9.74 7.04
CA GLY A 69 -1.26 10.56 6.16
C GLY A 69 -2.06 11.49 5.24
N PRO A 70 -1.38 12.42 4.53
CA PRO A 70 -2.05 13.42 3.72
C PRO A 70 -2.83 12.82 2.55
N ALA A 71 -4.05 13.31 2.36
CA ALA A 71 -4.89 12.94 1.23
C ALA A 71 -5.00 14.08 0.22
N TYR A 72 -5.10 13.71 -1.05
CA TYR A 72 -5.06 14.66 -2.16
C TYR A 72 -6.27 14.46 -3.08
N LYS A 73 -6.91 15.55 -3.49
CA LYS A 73 -7.85 15.58 -4.61
C LYS A 73 -7.49 16.74 -5.53
N CYS A 74 -7.33 16.44 -6.81
CA CYS A 74 -7.10 17.45 -7.83
C CYS A 74 -7.93 17.11 -9.07
N SER A 75 -8.57 18.10 -9.70
CA SER A 75 -9.35 17.89 -10.93
C SER A 75 -8.50 17.74 -12.20
N CYS A 76 -7.18 17.73 -12.10
CA CYS A 76 -6.28 17.53 -13.24
C CYS A 76 -6.26 16.06 -13.72
N PRO A 77 -5.96 15.80 -15.01
CA PRO A 77 -5.99 14.45 -15.59
C PRO A 77 -4.80 13.55 -15.19
N SER A 78 -3.95 14.00 -14.26
CA SER A 78 -2.76 13.25 -13.86
C SER A 78 -3.13 11.99 -13.06
N ARG A 79 -2.46 10.87 -13.36
CA ARG A 79 -2.56 9.63 -12.59
C ARG A 79 -1.50 9.51 -11.48
N LYS A 80 -0.67 10.55 -11.27
CA LYS A 80 0.37 10.59 -10.24
C LYS A 80 -0.18 11.26 -8.98
N PHE A 81 0.05 10.64 -7.83
CA PHE A 81 -0.46 11.12 -6.55
C PHE A 81 0.68 11.16 -5.51
N PRO A 82 0.97 12.32 -4.89
CA PRO A 82 0.43 13.64 -5.21
C PRO A 82 0.82 14.12 -6.62
N CYS A 83 -0.09 14.83 -7.29
CA CYS A 83 0.20 15.44 -8.59
C CYS A 83 1.00 16.74 -8.42
N LYS A 84 1.52 17.31 -9.52
CA LYS A 84 2.26 18.58 -9.47
C LYS A 84 1.47 19.74 -8.83
N HIS A 85 0.14 19.76 -8.97
CA HIS A 85 -0.70 20.82 -8.38
C HIS A 85 -0.80 20.65 -6.86
N ALA A 86 -1.01 19.42 -6.37
CA ALA A 86 -1.02 19.15 -4.93
C ALA A 86 0.32 19.50 -4.27
N LEU A 87 1.44 19.14 -4.91
CA LEU A 87 2.78 19.53 -4.46
C LEU A 87 2.98 21.06 -4.50
N GLY A 88 2.56 21.71 -5.58
CA GLY A 88 2.64 23.17 -5.71
C GLY A 88 1.84 23.90 -4.62
N LEU A 89 0.60 23.47 -4.35
CA LEU A 89 -0.26 24.06 -3.33
C LEU A 89 0.37 23.96 -1.94
N LEU A 90 0.93 22.79 -1.60
CA LEU A 90 1.62 22.58 -0.33
C LEU A 90 2.90 23.41 -0.22
N LEU A 91 3.65 23.60 -1.31
CA LEU A 91 4.84 24.46 -1.32
C LEU A 91 4.47 25.93 -1.10
N VAL A 92 3.38 26.40 -1.71
CA VAL A 92 2.88 27.75 -1.46
C VAL A 92 2.37 27.89 -0.04
N TRP A 93 1.69 26.88 0.51
CA TRP A 93 1.26 26.88 1.91
C TRP A 93 2.46 26.86 2.89
N ALA A 94 3.53 26.13 2.55
CA ALA A 94 4.79 26.14 3.31
C ALA A 94 5.48 27.52 3.26
N GLY A 95 5.42 28.19 2.11
CA GLY A 95 5.85 29.57 1.94
C GLY A 95 4.98 30.50 2.76
N SER A 96 5.54 31.15 3.77
CA SER A 96 4.79 32.05 4.67
C SER A 96 4.44 33.39 4.01
N ASP A 97 4.28 33.43 2.68
CA ASP A 97 4.11 34.64 1.87
C ASP A 97 2.68 35.18 1.84
N GLY A 98 1.77 34.53 2.57
CA GLY A 98 0.36 34.93 2.69
C GLY A 98 -0.53 34.48 1.54
N THR A 99 -0.02 33.78 0.53
CA THR A 99 -0.82 33.31 -0.62
C THR A 99 -1.91 32.32 -0.20
N VAL A 100 -1.60 31.47 0.79
CA VAL A 100 -2.57 30.59 1.43
C VAL A 100 -2.84 31.14 2.84
N PRO A 101 -3.92 31.91 3.04
CA PRO A 101 -4.30 32.39 4.37
C PRO A 101 -4.76 31.24 5.27
N ASP A 102 -4.51 31.41 6.57
CA ASP A 102 -4.98 30.48 7.60
C ASP A 102 -6.41 30.86 8.06
N GLY A 103 -7.18 29.88 8.52
CA GLY A 103 -8.51 30.11 9.10
C GLY A 103 -9.62 30.45 8.10
N GLY A 104 -9.45 30.10 6.82
CA GLY A 104 -10.50 30.28 5.82
C GLY A 104 -11.62 29.24 5.95
N GLU A 105 -12.82 29.57 5.43
CA GLU A 105 -13.87 28.57 5.22
C GLU A 105 -13.64 27.85 3.88
N PRO A 106 -13.69 26.51 3.85
CA PRO A 106 -13.51 25.77 2.61
C PRO A 106 -14.69 26.05 1.66
N PRO A 107 -14.44 26.32 0.37
CA PRO A 107 -15.51 26.47 -0.61
C PRO A 107 -16.29 25.17 -0.77
N ALA A 108 -17.53 25.24 -1.27
CA ALA A 108 -18.45 24.10 -1.31
C ALA A 108 -17.87 22.81 -1.94
N TRP A 109 -17.06 22.94 -2.99
CA TRP A 109 -16.40 21.80 -3.66
C TRP A 109 -15.29 21.15 -2.82
N ALA A 110 -14.66 21.92 -1.94
CA ALA A 110 -13.67 21.43 -0.98
C ALA A 110 -14.38 20.79 0.22
N GLU A 111 -15.40 21.47 0.76
CA GLU A 111 -16.18 21.00 1.89
C GLU A 111 -16.89 19.68 1.59
N GLU A 112 -17.48 19.51 0.40
CA GLU A 112 -18.13 18.25 0.00
C GLU A 112 -17.15 17.06 0.09
N TRP A 113 -15.91 17.26 -0.36
CA TRP A 113 -14.89 16.20 -0.32
C TRP A 113 -14.36 15.95 1.10
N LEU A 114 -14.14 17.01 1.88
CA LEU A 114 -13.69 16.93 3.28
C LEU A 114 -14.76 16.25 4.15
N ALA A 115 -16.03 16.62 4.02
CA ALA A 115 -17.15 15.99 4.71
C ALA A 115 -17.30 14.50 4.35
N ALA A 116 -17.17 14.14 3.07
CA ALA A 116 -17.17 12.74 2.65
C ALA A 116 -15.99 11.94 3.20
N ARG A 117 -14.87 12.60 3.53
CA ARG A 117 -13.72 11.98 4.21
C ARG A 117 -13.94 11.87 5.71
N ARG A 118 -14.41 12.92 6.38
CA ARG A 118 -14.80 12.88 7.81
C ARG A 118 -15.78 11.75 8.08
N LYS A 119 -16.85 11.63 7.28
CA LYS A 119 -17.81 10.52 7.37
C LYS A 119 -17.18 9.12 7.19
N ARG A 120 -16.12 8.99 6.38
CA ARG A 120 -15.36 7.74 6.20
C ARG A 120 -14.37 7.49 7.34
N ALA A 121 -13.81 8.53 7.93
CA ALA A 121 -12.92 8.45 9.09
C ALA A 121 -13.70 8.11 10.36
N ASP A 122 -14.87 8.71 10.57
CA ASP A 122 -15.78 8.40 11.67
C ASP A 122 -16.36 6.98 11.54
N GLY A 123 -16.59 6.51 10.32
CA GLY A 123 -16.91 5.10 10.05
C GLY A 123 -15.72 4.13 10.22
N LYS A 124 -14.49 4.64 10.37
CA LYS A 124 -13.24 3.89 10.58
C LYS A 124 -12.67 4.01 12.00
N GLN A 125 -13.18 4.93 12.83
CA GLN A 125 -12.99 4.88 14.27
C GLN A 125 -13.90 3.77 14.82
N SER A 126 -13.46 2.52 14.62
CA SER A 126 -14.02 1.41 15.37
C SER A 126 -13.68 1.63 16.85
N PRO A 127 -14.67 1.58 17.77
CA PRO A 127 -14.43 1.18 19.14
C PRO A 127 -13.71 -0.18 19.15
N PRO A 128 -13.09 -0.63 20.25
CA PRO A 128 -12.60 -2.02 20.34
C PRO A 128 -13.75 -2.92 19.89
N ALA A 129 -13.48 -3.75 18.87
CA ALA A 129 -14.47 -4.47 18.09
C ALA A 129 -15.69 -4.91 18.91
N THR A 130 -16.73 -4.09 18.93
CA THR A 130 -18.08 -4.60 19.14
C THR A 130 -18.37 -5.39 17.88
N PRO A 131 -18.70 -6.70 17.98
CA PRO A 131 -18.90 -7.51 16.80
C PRO A 131 -20.00 -6.87 15.97
N SER A 132 -19.64 -6.38 14.78
CA SER A 132 -20.62 -6.02 13.78
C SER A 132 -21.56 -7.21 13.64
N ALA A 133 -22.87 -6.94 13.56
CA ALA A 133 -23.92 -7.93 13.33
C ALA A 133 -23.40 -9.04 12.41
N PRO A 134 -23.61 -10.33 12.75
CA PRO A 134 -22.87 -11.42 12.14
C PRO A 134 -22.98 -11.29 10.63
N ALA A 135 -21.83 -11.04 9.98
CA ALA A 135 -21.73 -11.10 8.55
C ALA A 135 -22.33 -12.44 8.16
N ASP A 136 -23.34 -12.43 7.28
CA ASP A 136 -24.02 -13.64 6.83
C ASP A 136 -22.95 -14.73 6.56
N PRO A 137 -22.86 -15.78 7.39
CA PRO A 137 -21.80 -16.77 7.30
C PRO A 137 -21.78 -17.44 5.93
N GLU A 138 -22.95 -17.55 5.30
CA GLU A 138 -23.10 -18.07 3.95
C GLU A 138 -22.48 -17.13 2.91
N ALA A 139 -22.77 -15.82 2.99
CA ALA A 139 -22.15 -14.82 2.11
C ALA A 139 -20.64 -14.68 2.34
N ALA A 140 -20.13 -14.90 3.55
CA ALA A 140 -18.70 -14.95 3.84
C ALA A 140 -18.06 -16.20 3.20
N ARG A 141 -18.67 -17.37 3.37
CA ARG A 141 -18.20 -18.63 2.77
C ARG A 141 -18.17 -18.54 1.24
N ARG A 142 -19.27 -18.09 0.61
CA ARG A 142 -19.34 -17.91 -0.85
C ARG A 142 -18.29 -16.96 -1.40
N ARG A 143 -17.96 -15.88 -0.66
CA ARG A 143 -16.87 -14.96 -1.05
C ARG A 143 -15.50 -15.62 -0.93
N ALA A 144 -15.27 -16.43 0.09
CA ALA A 144 -14.04 -17.19 0.26
C ALA A 144 -13.87 -18.24 -0.84
N GLU A 145 -14.93 -18.97 -1.19
CA GLU A 145 -14.97 -19.95 -2.30
C GLU A 145 -14.64 -19.28 -3.64
N LYS A 146 -15.36 -18.21 -4.02
CA LYS A 146 -15.09 -17.47 -5.26
C LYS A 146 -13.66 -16.91 -5.32
N ARG A 147 -13.11 -16.49 -4.17
CA ARG A 147 -11.71 -16.05 -4.10
C ARG A 147 -10.78 -17.24 -4.34
N ALA A 148 -11.02 -18.37 -3.70
CA ALA A 148 -10.21 -19.57 -3.88
C ALA A 148 -10.23 -20.07 -5.34
N GLU A 149 -11.37 -19.99 -6.02
CA GLU A 149 -11.48 -20.29 -7.46
C GLU A 149 -10.59 -19.38 -8.32
N ARG A 150 -10.63 -18.07 -8.08
CA ARG A 150 -9.78 -17.09 -8.81
C ARG A 150 -8.30 -17.34 -8.58
N ILE A 151 -7.90 -17.58 -7.34
CA ILE A 151 -6.51 -17.89 -7.00
C ILE A 151 -6.09 -19.20 -7.68
N THR A 152 -6.95 -20.22 -7.66
CA THR A 152 -6.69 -21.52 -8.31
C THR A 152 -6.48 -21.35 -9.81
N ALA A 153 -7.34 -20.57 -10.49
CA ALA A 153 -7.17 -20.27 -11.91
C ALA A 153 -5.84 -19.55 -12.20
N GLY A 154 -5.49 -18.53 -11.40
CA GLY A 154 -4.22 -17.81 -11.53
C GLY A 154 -3.00 -18.71 -11.28
N THR A 155 -3.06 -19.55 -10.25
CA THR A 155 -1.98 -20.49 -9.90
C THR A 155 -1.75 -21.51 -11.02
N THR A 156 -2.82 -22.05 -11.61
CA THR A 156 -2.71 -22.95 -12.76
C THR A 156 -2.08 -22.28 -13.98
N GLU A 157 -2.43 -21.02 -14.26
CA GLU A 157 -1.78 -20.25 -15.34
C GLU A 157 -0.30 -20.00 -15.02
N LEU A 158 0.03 -19.68 -13.77
CA LEU A 158 1.40 -19.43 -13.32
C LEU A 158 2.27 -20.68 -13.47
N GLU A 159 1.76 -21.86 -13.12
CA GLU A 159 2.44 -23.15 -13.32
C GLU A 159 2.75 -23.44 -14.80
N GLN A 160 1.83 -23.11 -15.70
CA GLN A 160 2.05 -23.23 -17.14
C GLN A 160 3.18 -22.31 -17.60
N ARG A 161 3.15 -21.04 -17.16
CA ARG A 161 4.20 -20.06 -17.48
C ARG A 161 5.57 -20.47 -16.92
N LEU A 162 5.62 -21.00 -15.69
CA LEU A 162 6.85 -21.54 -15.10
C LEU A 162 7.38 -22.73 -15.90
N SER A 163 6.49 -23.64 -16.31
CA SER A 163 6.86 -24.78 -17.15
C SER A 163 7.41 -24.36 -18.51
N ASP A 164 6.81 -23.35 -19.13
CA ASP A 164 7.25 -22.81 -20.42
C ASP A 164 8.59 -22.08 -20.31
N LEU A 165 8.80 -21.31 -19.25
CA LEU A 165 10.09 -20.70 -18.92
C LEU A 165 11.19 -21.76 -18.79
N LEU A 166 10.93 -22.82 -18.02
CA LEU A 166 11.89 -23.90 -17.82
C LEU A 166 12.15 -24.69 -19.13
N ARG A 167 11.13 -24.89 -19.96
CA ARG A 167 11.27 -25.53 -21.27
C ARG A 167 12.10 -24.68 -22.24
N GLY A 168 11.95 -23.36 -22.20
CA GLY A 168 12.77 -22.42 -22.96
C GLY A 168 14.20 -22.27 -22.45
N GLY A 169 14.49 -22.79 -21.25
CA GLY A 169 15.78 -22.67 -20.57
C GLY A 169 15.95 -21.31 -19.89
N THR A 170 16.64 -21.31 -18.74
CA THR A 170 16.78 -20.10 -17.89
C THR A 170 17.53 -18.97 -18.58
N ALA A 171 18.42 -19.26 -19.54
CA ALA A 171 19.14 -18.24 -20.31
C ALA A 171 18.20 -17.31 -21.12
N SER A 172 17.02 -17.80 -21.52
CA SER A 172 16.02 -16.97 -22.23
C SER A 172 15.37 -15.92 -21.33
N ALA A 173 15.41 -16.10 -20.00
CA ALA A 173 14.78 -15.21 -19.04
C ALA A 173 15.39 -13.80 -19.01
N GLU A 174 16.67 -13.66 -19.35
CA GLU A 174 17.33 -12.34 -19.49
C GLU A 174 16.74 -11.53 -20.65
N GLN A 175 16.28 -12.22 -21.70
CA GLN A 175 15.70 -11.60 -22.90
C GLN A 175 14.21 -11.27 -22.73
N MET A 176 13.53 -11.92 -21.78
CA MET A 176 12.08 -11.79 -21.56
C MET A 176 11.62 -10.41 -21.08
N GLY A 177 12.55 -9.54 -20.66
CA GLY A 177 12.29 -8.16 -20.29
C GLY A 177 11.41 -8.01 -19.03
N TYR A 178 11.53 -6.87 -18.33
CA TYR A 178 10.77 -6.62 -17.10
C TYR A 178 9.24 -6.60 -17.31
N GLY A 179 8.78 -6.25 -18.52
CA GLY A 179 7.36 -6.11 -18.83
C GLY A 179 6.56 -7.41 -18.72
N LEU A 180 7.14 -8.55 -19.12
CA LEU A 180 6.45 -9.85 -19.08
C LEU A 180 6.26 -10.36 -17.64
N TRP A 181 7.25 -10.08 -16.78
CA TRP A 181 7.16 -10.36 -15.35
C TRP A 181 6.10 -9.51 -14.67
N GLU A 182 6.02 -8.21 -14.99
CA GLU A 182 4.95 -7.35 -14.46
C GLU A 182 3.57 -7.73 -14.98
N GLU A 183 3.43 -8.15 -16.24
CA GLU A 183 2.16 -8.67 -16.75
C GLU A 183 1.72 -9.89 -15.96
N THR A 184 2.63 -10.83 -15.72
CA THR A 184 2.36 -12.05 -14.94
C THR A 184 2.01 -11.70 -13.49
N ALA A 185 2.72 -10.74 -12.87
CA ALA A 185 2.42 -10.28 -11.51
C ALA A 185 1.06 -9.57 -11.43
N ALA A 186 0.68 -8.78 -12.44
CA ALA A 186 -0.62 -8.13 -12.52
C ALA A 186 -1.75 -9.18 -12.59
N ARG A 187 -1.58 -10.25 -13.37
CA ARG A 187 -2.53 -11.36 -13.41
C ARG A 187 -2.71 -12.03 -12.06
N MET A 188 -1.64 -12.17 -11.27
CA MET A 188 -1.74 -12.70 -9.90
C MET A 188 -2.51 -11.76 -8.96
N VAL A 189 -2.39 -10.45 -9.13
CA VAL A 189 -3.22 -9.47 -8.40
C VAL A 189 -4.69 -9.62 -8.78
N ASP A 190 -5.00 -9.75 -10.07
CA ASP A 190 -6.36 -9.97 -10.57
C ASP A 190 -6.96 -11.30 -10.09
N ALA A 191 -6.12 -12.34 -9.99
CA ALA A 191 -6.44 -13.63 -9.39
C ALA A 191 -6.63 -13.58 -7.85
N GLN A 192 -6.43 -12.43 -7.22
CA GLN A 192 -6.46 -12.23 -5.76
C GLN A 192 -5.37 -12.99 -4.99
N ALA A 193 -4.21 -13.18 -5.62
CA ALA A 193 -3.02 -13.82 -5.07
C ALA A 193 -1.83 -12.84 -4.97
N PRO A 194 -1.92 -11.79 -4.13
CA PRO A 194 -0.90 -10.74 -4.07
C PRO A 194 0.47 -11.25 -3.59
N GLY A 195 0.51 -12.35 -2.83
CA GLY A 195 1.76 -13.00 -2.44
C GLY A 195 2.48 -13.64 -3.63
N LEU A 196 1.74 -14.32 -4.51
CA LEU A 196 2.29 -14.84 -5.77
C LEU A 196 2.76 -13.70 -6.69
N ALA A 197 1.99 -12.60 -6.75
CA ALA A 197 2.39 -11.42 -7.51
C ALA A 197 3.76 -10.85 -7.05
N ALA A 198 3.99 -10.80 -5.74
CA ALA A 198 5.27 -10.34 -5.19
C ALA A 198 6.42 -11.29 -5.60
N ARG A 199 6.22 -12.60 -5.49
CA ARG A 199 7.21 -13.62 -5.88
C ARG A 199 7.57 -13.57 -7.38
N VAL A 200 6.58 -13.33 -8.23
CA VAL A 200 6.81 -13.15 -9.68
C VAL A 200 7.65 -11.90 -9.96
N ARG A 201 7.45 -10.80 -9.24
CA ARG A 201 8.30 -9.60 -9.38
C ARG A 201 9.73 -9.85 -8.91
N GLU A 202 9.89 -10.60 -7.82
CA GLU A 202 11.22 -11.01 -7.33
C GLU A 202 11.95 -11.86 -8.38
N LEU A 203 11.27 -12.81 -9.04
CA LEU A 203 11.83 -13.56 -10.17
C LEU A 203 12.32 -12.65 -11.30
N GLY A 204 11.53 -11.64 -11.67
CA GLY A 204 11.89 -10.68 -12.72
C GLY A 204 13.14 -9.85 -12.40
N ALA A 205 13.52 -9.71 -11.13
CA ALA A 205 14.74 -9.03 -10.71
C ALA A 205 15.98 -9.94 -10.70
N VAL A 206 15.81 -11.27 -10.69
CA VAL A 206 16.91 -12.24 -10.57
C VAL A 206 17.92 -12.14 -11.72
N PRO A 207 17.53 -12.03 -13.00
CA PRO A 207 18.51 -11.93 -14.09
C PRO A 207 19.50 -10.77 -13.93
N SER A 208 19.06 -9.67 -13.30
CA SER A 208 19.91 -8.50 -13.02
C SER A 208 20.73 -8.60 -11.72
N SER A 209 20.73 -9.75 -11.04
CA SER A 209 21.44 -9.95 -9.75
C SER A 209 22.92 -10.28 -9.87
N GLY A 210 23.49 -10.25 -11.08
CA GLY A 210 24.92 -10.52 -11.34
C GLY A 210 25.25 -12.00 -11.59
N PRO A 211 26.54 -12.39 -11.51
CA PRO A 211 26.98 -13.75 -11.85
C PRO A 211 26.24 -14.84 -11.08
N GLY A 212 25.95 -15.97 -11.73
CA GLY A 212 25.23 -17.11 -11.13
C GLY A 212 23.71 -16.96 -11.06
N TRP A 213 23.15 -15.91 -11.68
CA TRP A 213 21.70 -15.69 -11.72
C TRP A 213 20.89 -16.85 -12.30
N PRO A 214 21.35 -17.67 -13.27
CA PRO A 214 20.50 -18.74 -13.80
C PRO A 214 20.17 -19.81 -12.76
N VAL A 215 21.13 -20.11 -11.86
CA VAL A 215 20.93 -21.06 -10.76
C VAL A 215 19.97 -20.47 -9.74
N ARG A 216 20.16 -19.21 -9.34
CA ARG A 216 19.23 -18.51 -8.44
C ARG A 216 17.83 -18.44 -9.01
N LEU A 217 17.70 -18.17 -10.30
CA LEU A 217 16.38 -18.12 -10.96
C LEU A 217 15.70 -19.48 -10.88
N LEU A 218 16.44 -20.57 -11.13
CA LEU A 218 15.91 -21.93 -11.01
C LEU A 218 15.46 -22.24 -9.57
N GLU A 219 16.25 -21.87 -8.57
CA GLU A 219 15.90 -22.04 -7.15
C GLU A 219 14.61 -21.27 -6.80
N GLU A 220 14.52 -20.01 -7.20
CA GLU A 220 13.34 -19.18 -6.95
C GLU A 220 12.10 -19.70 -7.72
N CYS A 221 12.28 -20.21 -8.94
CA CYS A 221 11.22 -20.89 -9.71
C CYS A 221 10.75 -22.16 -8.99
N ALA A 222 11.67 -22.96 -8.44
CA ALA A 222 11.33 -24.18 -7.71
C ALA A 222 10.57 -23.87 -6.41
N LEU A 223 10.93 -22.80 -5.70
CA LEU A 223 10.20 -22.33 -4.53
C LEU A 223 8.80 -21.81 -4.87
N LEU A 224 8.65 -21.11 -6.00
CA LEU A 224 7.35 -20.66 -6.48
C LEU A 224 6.48 -21.84 -6.90
N HIS A 225 7.04 -22.79 -7.64
CA HIS A 225 6.37 -24.04 -8.01
C HIS A 225 5.89 -24.80 -6.76
N LEU A 226 6.72 -24.93 -5.72
CA LEU A 226 6.31 -25.57 -4.48
C LEU A 226 5.12 -24.87 -3.81
N LEU A 227 5.10 -23.53 -3.84
CA LEU A 227 3.99 -22.75 -3.30
C LEU A 227 2.70 -22.94 -4.11
N ASP A 228 2.81 -22.91 -5.44
CA ASP A 228 1.71 -23.11 -6.38
C ASP A 228 1.11 -24.52 -6.20
N GLN A 229 1.96 -25.56 -6.18
CA GLN A 229 1.55 -26.93 -5.89
C GLN A 229 0.93 -27.06 -4.50
N GLY A 230 1.47 -26.36 -3.50
CA GLY A 230 0.89 -26.28 -2.16
C GLY A 230 -0.53 -25.70 -2.17
N TRP A 231 -0.80 -24.68 -2.99
CA TRP A 231 -2.13 -24.10 -3.14
C TRP A 231 -3.11 -25.04 -3.86
N LEU A 232 -2.66 -25.64 -4.97
CA LEU A 232 -3.46 -26.55 -5.78
C LEU A 232 -3.84 -27.82 -5.01
N HIS A 233 -2.99 -28.26 -4.08
CA HIS A 233 -3.19 -29.45 -3.25
C HIS A 233 -3.52 -29.14 -1.79
N ARG A 234 -3.92 -27.90 -1.49
CA ARG A 234 -4.10 -27.40 -0.11
C ARG A 234 -5.03 -28.26 0.75
N ASP A 235 -6.03 -28.88 0.14
CA ASP A 235 -7.04 -29.69 0.84
C ASP A 235 -6.47 -31.04 1.34
N ARG A 236 -5.24 -31.39 0.92
CA ARG A 236 -4.50 -32.58 1.36
C ARG A 236 -3.38 -32.26 2.35
N LEU A 237 -3.15 -30.98 2.64
CA LEU A 237 -2.09 -30.55 3.54
C LEU A 237 -2.56 -30.57 5.00
N PRO A 238 -1.68 -30.89 5.96
CA PRO A 238 -1.93 -30.61 7.37
C PRO A 238 -2.32 -29.14 7.59
N ASP A 239 -3.19 -28.87 8.54
CA ASP A 239 -3.78 -27.53 8.75
C ASP A 239 -2.75 -26.41 8.86
N GLY A 240 -1.64 -26.64 9.57
CA GLY A 240 -0.55 -25.67 9.71
C GLY A 240 0.15 -25.35 8.39
N LEU A 241 0.36 -26.35 7.53
CA LEU A 241 0.94 -26.15 6.21
C LEU A 241 -0.07 -25.48 5.27
N ALA A 242 -1.34 -25.88 5.30
CA ALA A 242 -2.40 -25.20 4.54
C ALA A 242 -2.53 -23.72 4.92
N ALA A 243 -2.43 -23.39 6.22
CA ALA A 243 -2.41 -22.02 6.72
C ALA A 243 -1.18 -21.25 6.24
N THR A 244 -0.01 -21.90 6.22
CA THR A 244 1.22 -21.32 5.70
C THR A 244 1.09 -20.99 4.22
N VAL A 245 0.60 -21.93 3.40
CA VAL A 245 0.34 -21.71 1.97
C VAL A 245 -0.63 -20.55 1.76
N ARG A 246 -1.77 -20.52 2.47
CA ARG A 246 -2.74 -19.42 2.39
C ARG A 246 -2.09 -18.07 2.67
N SER A 247 -1.29 -17.99 3.73
CA SER A 247 -0.55 -16.77 4.09
C SER A 247 0.44 -16.35 3.01
N ARG A 248 1.20 -17.29 2.44
CA ARG A 248 2.22 -17.03 1.40
C ARG A 248 1.62 -16.65 0.05
N VAL A 249 0.44 -17.15 -0.29
CA VAL A 249 -0.35 -16.71 -1.46
C VAL A 249 -0.91 -15.30 -1.27
N GLY A 250 -0.97 -14.81 -0.03
CA GLY A 250 -1.38 -13.45 0.32
C GLY A 250 -2.81 -13.34 0.83
N LEU A 251 -3.40 -14.43 1.31
CA LEU A 251 -4.67 -14.39 2.03
C LEU A 251 -4.44 -13.87 3.46
N PRO A 252 -5.28 -12.94 3.96
CA PRO A 252 -5.21 -12.52 5.34
C PRO A 252 -5.57 -13.68 6.27
N ALA A 253 -4.74 -13.94 7.27
CA ALA A 253 -5.06 -14.85 8.35
C ALA A 253 -5.77 -14.08 9.47
N GLN A 254 -6.83 -14.66 10.02
CA GLN A 254 -7.41 -14.20 11.27
C GLN A 254 -6.73 -14.95 12.42
N ALA A 255 -6.55 -14.29 13.57
CA ALA A 255 -6.13 -14.99 14.77
C ALA A 255 -7.26 -15.93 15.19
N GLU A 256 -6.99 -17.23 15.20
CA GLU A 256 -7.93 -18.26 15.62
C GLU A 256 -7.48 -18.90 16.93
N GLY A 257 -8.44 -19.29 17.76
CA GLY A 257 -8.20 -19.93 19.05
C GLY A 257 -8.19 -18.97 20.25
N PRO A 258 -8.03 -19.52 21.47
CA PRO A 258 -8.05 -18.72 22.69
C PRO A 258 -6.82 -17.81 22.78
N PRO A 259 -6.96 -16.63 23.42
CA PRO A 259 -5.81 -15.77 23.68
C PRO A 259 -4.79 -16.48 24.57
N VAL A 260 -3.51 -16.34 24.23
CA VAL A 260 -2.39 -16.93 24.97
C VAL A 260 -1.64 -15.82 25.70
N ARG A 261 -1.49 -15.97 27.02
CA ARG A 261 -0.53 -15.18 27.81
C ARG A 261 0.77 -15.95 27.88
N ASP A 262 1.87 -15.25 27.65
CA ASP A 262 3.23 -15.79 27.67
C ASP A 262 4.21 -14.63 27.91
N HIS A 263 5.46 -14.97 28.22
CA HIS A 263 6.60 -14.08 28.16
C HIS A 263 7.17 -14.11 26.73
N TRP A 264 6.84 -13.06 25.97
CA TRP A 264 7.22 -12.95 24.55
C TRP A 264 8.58 -12.26 24.38
N VAL A 265 9.56 -13.01 23.89
CA VAL A 265 10.86 -12.47 23.49
C VAL A 265 10.76 -11.94 22.07
N VAL A 266 11.17 -10.69 21.85
CA VAL A 266 11.30 -10.11 20.51
C VAL A 266 12.57 -10.65 19.85
N LEU A 267 12.39 -11.51 18.85
CA LEU A 267 13.49 -12.08 18.08
C LEU A 267 13.98 -11.13 16.99
N ALA A 268 13.06 -10.45 16.31
CA ALA A 268 13.38 -9.51 15.24
C ALA A 268 12.24 -8.51 15.02
N GLN A 269 12.60 -7.29 14.61
CA GLN A 269 11.66 -6.26 14.17
C GLN A 269 12.21 -5.55 12.95
N TYR A 270 11.38 -5.40 11.91
CA TYR A 270 11.71 -4.54 10.77
C TYR A 270 10.45 -3.94 10.14
N ASP A 271 10.64 -2.77 9.54
CA ASP A 271 9.60 -2.03 8.85
C ASP A 271 9.87 -2.08 7.34
N THR A 272 8.84 -2.46 6.58
CA THR A 272 8.85 -2.41 5.12
C THR A 272 7.84 -1.36 4.68
N ALA A 273 8.30 -0.32 3.98
CA ALA A 273 7.45 0.71 3.40
C ALA A 273 7.17 0.41 1.92
N ASP A 274 5.91 0.50 1.53
CA ASP A 274 5.50 0.62 0.13
C ASP A 274 4.86 2.01 -0.13
N SER A 275 4.39 2.25 -1.36
CA SER A 275 3.80 3.54 -1.74
C SER A 275 2.49 3.89 -1.02
N ARG A 276 1.88 2.93 -0.32
CA ARG A 276 0.57 3.05 0.33
C ARG A 276 0.63 2.84 1.84
N LEU A 277 1.57 2.04 2.34
CA LEU A 277 1.59 1.57 3.72
C LEU A 277 3.01 1.27 4.20
N THR A 278 3.26 1.51 5.48
CA THR A 278 4.42 0.96 6.20
C THR A 278 3.95 -0.22 7.04
N THR A 279 4.52 -1.40 6.80
CA THR A 279 4.22 -2.61 7.58
C THR A 279 5.39 -2.92 8.50
N ARG A 280 5.14 -3.00 9.80
CA ARG A 280 6.07 -3.53 10.81
C ARG A 280 5.79 -5.00 11.03
N ARG A 281 6.86 -5.80 10.99
CA ARG A 281 6.83 -7.23 11.31
C ARG A 281 7.67 -7.46 12.56
N ILE A 282 7.05 -8.00 13.61
CA ILE A 282 7.73 -8.34 14.86
C ILE A 282 7.61 -9.86 15.06
N TRP A 283 8.76 -10.53 15.06
CA TRP A 283 8.84 -11.96 15.35
C TRP A 283 9.04 -12.16 16.84
N LEU A 284 8.17 -12.98 17.43
CA LEU A 284 8.11 -13.23 18.86
C LEU A 284 8.30 -14.72 19.14
N TYR A 285 8.93 -15.03 20.27
CA TYR A 285 9.01 -16.38 20.82
C TYR A 285 8.49 -16.39 22.25
N GLY A 286 7.49 -17.23 22.53
CA GLY A 286 6.92 -17.41 23.86
C GLY A 286 7.77 -18.41 24.65
N THR A 287 8.34 -17.98 25.77
CA THR A 287 9.27 -18.81 26.55
C THR A 287 8.56 -19.92 27.34
N GLU A 288 7.29 -19.73 27.69
CA GLU A 288 6.50 -20.75 28.40
C GLU A 288 5.80 -21.70 27.43
N SER A 289 5.19 -21.17 26.37
CA SER A 289 4.45 -21.98 25.39
C SER A 289 5.33 -22.60 24.29
N GLY A 290 6.56 -22.13 24.13
CA GLY A 290 7.46 -22.52 23.04
C GLY A 290 6.96 -22.09 21.65
N ARG A 291 6.00 -21.16 21.57
CA ARG A 291 5.36 -20.75 20.32
C ARG A 291 6.12 -19.61 19.64
N THR A 292 6.24 -19.71 18.32
CA THR A 292 6.65 -18.58 17.48
C THR A 292 5.42 -17.84 17.00
N ALA A 293 5.41 -16.51 17.15
CA ALA A 293 4.34 -15.64 16.69
C ALA A 293 4.89 -14.50 15.82
N LEU A 294 4.03 -14.00 14.92
CA LEU A 294 4.30 -12.82 14.10
C LEU A 294 3.24 -11.77 14.40
N LEU A 295 3.67 -10.63 14.94
CA LEU A 295 2.82 -9.45 15.13
C LEU A 295 3.01 -8.51 13.93
N LEU A 296 1.89 -8.17 13.28
CA LEU A 296 1.84 -7.22 12.18
C LEU A 296 1.26 -5.91 12.67
N SER A 297 1.95 -4.81 12.40
CA SER A 297 1.45 -3.46 12.66
C SER A 297 1.55 -2.62 11.40
N TYR A 298 0.59 -1.74 11.20
CA TYR A 298 0.46 -0.98 9.97
C TYR A 298 0.45 0.51 10.26
N GLY A 299 1.18 1.26 9.45
CA GLY A 299 1.31 2.71 9.48
C GLY A 299 1.12 3.28 8.09
N ALA A 300 0.83 4.57 8.00
CA ALA A 300 0.73 5.27 6.73
C ALA A 300 2.01 5.16 5.89
N ALA A 301 1.91 5.40 4.58
CA ALA A 301 3.07 5.50 3.70
C ALA A 301 4.12 6.46 4.29
N GLY A 302 5.36 5.98 4.47
CA GLY A 302 6.46 6.77 5.02
C GLY A 302 6.40 7.01 6.53
N ARG A 303 5.40 6.47 7.26
CA ARG A 303 5.30 6.59 8.72
C ARG A 303 5.37 5.22 9.38
N ALA A 304 6.34 5.05 10.27
CA ALA A 304 6.47 3.86 11.09
C ALA A 304 5.18 3.60 11.91
N PRO A 305 4.73 2.33 12.05
CA PRO A 305 3.58 2.00 12.88
C PRO A 305 3.81 2.39 14.35
N ALA A 306 2.72 2.68 15.07
CA ALA A 306 2.77 2.90 16.50
C ALA A 306 3.38 1.68 17.23
N LEU A 307 3.95 1.91 18.41
CA LEU A 307 4.45 0.85 19.27
C LEU A 307 3.30 -0.12 19.57
N ALA A 308 3.48 -1.37 19.15
CA ALA A 308 2.48 -2.44 19.30
C ALA A 308 2.73 -3.31 20.53
N LEU A 309 3.85 -3.07 21.23
CA LEU A 309 4.23 -3.74 22.47
C LEU A 309 4.33 -2.70 23.58
N PRO A 310 3.85 -3.02 24.80
CA PRO A 310 3.94 -2.16 25.98
C PRO A 310 5.40 -1.94 26.43
#